data_AF-A0A9N9DGI9-F1
#
_entry.id   AF-A0A9N9DGI9-F1
#
_cell.length_a   1.000
_cell.length_b   1.000
_cell.length_c   1.000
_cell.angle_alpha   90.00
_cell.angle_beta   90.00
_cell.angle_gamma   90.00
#
_symmetry.space_group_name_H-M   'P 1'
#
loop_
_entity.id
_entity.type
_entity.pdbx_description
1 polymer ?
#
loop_
_entity_poly.entity_id
_entity_poly.type
_entity_poly.pdbx_seq_one_letter_code
_entity_poly.pdbx_strand_id
1 'polypeptide(L)'
;MSRSLDHTSQKLSTPIIRIDPDEELNIICKLLFYQPTGYHSNPRKLYNAIKDKGYKFPYKKVREWLHNQNEWQKYAPSPKDTPR
;
A
#
# COMPACT_ATOMS: atom_id res chain seq x y z
N MET A 1 49.57 -33.90 -9.75
CA MET A 1 48.61 -33.42 -8.73
C MET A 1 47.92 -32.19 -9.29
N SER A 2 46.66 -32.29 -9.70
CA SER A 2 45.86 -31.11 -10.08
C SER A 2 44.41 -31.37 -9.69
N ARG A 3 43.96 -30.78 -8.58
CA ARG A 3 42.53 -30.76 -8.21
C ARG A 3 41.89 -29.59 -8.95
N SER A 4 41.00 -29.90 -9.89
CA SER A 4 40.07 -28.91 -10.46
C SER A 4 39.13 -28.47 -9.34
N LEU A 5 39.20 -27.19 -8.96
CA LEU A 5 38.23 -26.57 -8.05
C LEU A 5 37.08 -26.07 -8.91
N ASP A 6 36.13 -26.96 -9.17
CA ASP A 6 34.86 -26.60 -9.80
C ASP A 6 34.12 -25.66 -8.85
N HIS A 7 34.26 -24.35 -9.10
CA HIS A 7 33.50 -23.31 -8.42
C HIS A 7 32.06 -23.44 -8.89
N THR A 8 31.30 -24.26 -8.18
CA THR A 8 29.84 -24.25 -8.23
C THR A 8 29.40 -22.86 -7.77
N SER A 9 29.18 -21.97 -8.74
CA SER A 9 28.56 -20.67 -8.53
C SER A 9 27.14 -20.94 -8.03
N GLN A 10 26.98 -21.01 -6.70
CA GLN A 10 25.69 -21.06 -6.05
C GLN A 10 24.96 -19.79 -6.44
N LYS A 11 24.03 -19.93 -7.39
CA LYS A 11 23.11 -18.89 -7.82
C LYS A 11 22.30 -18.47 -6.60
N LEU A 12 22.71 -17.39 -5.94
CA LEU A 12 21.98 -16.80 -4.83
C LEU A 12 20.60 -16.40 -5.35
N SER A 13 19.58 -17.16 -4.94
CA SER A 13 18.19 -16.81 -5.23
C SER A 13 17.87 -15.52 -4.50
N THR A 14 17.54 -14.45 -5.23
CA THR A 14 17.08 -13.20 -4.62
C THR A 14 15.85 -13.50 -3.77
N PRO A 15 15.82 -13.09 -2.48
CA PRO A 15 14.68 -13.35 -1.62
C PRO A 15 13.44 -12.65 -2.19
N ILE A 16 12.35 -13.40 -2.35
CA ILE A 16 11.06 -12.87 -2.80
C ILE A 16 10.27 -12.48 -1.56
N ILE A 17 10.07 -11.17 -1.35
CA ILE A 17 9.19 -10.66 -0.31
C ILE A 17 7.75 -10.75 -0.84
N ARG A 18 6.91 -11.56 -0.18
CA ARG A 18 5.47 -11.62 -0.46
C ARG A 18 4.74 -10.64 0.45
N ILE A 19 4.08 -9.66 -0.14
CA ILE A 19 3.17 -8.76 0.57
C ILE A 19 1.77 -9.35 0.45
N ASP A 20 1.02 -9.36 1.56
CA ASP A 20 -0.38 -9.73 1.52
C ASP A 20 -1.17 -8.73 0.64
N PRO A 21 -2.04 -9.19 -0.28
CA PRO A 21 -2.74 -8.30 -1.20
C PRO A 21 -3.64 -7.25 -0.52
N ASP A 22 -4.23 -7.57 0.65
CA ASP A 22 -5.05 -6.62 1.39
C ASP A 22 -4.17 -5.59 2.12
N GLU A 23 -2.99 -5.98 2.60
CA GLU A 23 -1.99 -5.05 3.15
C GLU A 23 -1.41 -4.14 2.05
N GLU A 24 -1.14 -4.66 0.86
CA GLU A 24 -0.71 -3.86 -0.29
C GLU A 24 -1.76 -2.79 -0.63
N LEU A 25 -3.03 -3.17 -0.71
CA LEU A 25 -4.13 -2.23 -0.92
C LEU A 25 -4.17 -1.16 0.17
N ASN A 26 -4.03 -1.54 1.44
CA ASN A 26 -4.04 -0.61 2.56
C ASN A 26 -2.90 0.43 2.45
N ILE A 27 -1.68 -0.02 2.15
CA ILE A 27 -0.50 0.84 1.99
C ILE A 27 -0.70 1.82 0.84
N ILE A 28 -1.09 1.33 -0.34
CA ILE A 28 -1.28 2.18 -1.52
C ILE A 28 -2.40 3.20 -1.32
N CYS A 29 -3.53 2.75 -0.76
CA CYS A 29 -4.63 3.66 -0.44
C CYS A 29 -4.20 4.76 0.54
N LYS A 30 -3.48 4.43 1.63
CA LYS A 30 -2.94 5.44 2.56
C LYS A 30 -2.01 6.42 1.85
N LEU A 31 -1.09 5.90 1.04
CA LEU A 31 -0.09 6.71 0.34
C LEU A 31 -0.74 7.75 -0.56
N LEU A 32 -1.80 7.37 -1.29
CA LEU A 32 -2.51 8.28 -2.18
C LEU A 32 -3.52 9.17 -1.46
N PHE A 33 -4.13 8.69 -0.39
CA PHE A 33 -5.15 9.43 0.34
C PHE A 33 -4.58 10.56 1.20
N TYR A 34 -3.43 10.35 1.83
CA TYR A 34 -2.73 11.33 2.67
C TYR A 34 -1.72 12.20 1.88
N GLN A 35 -1.79 12.20 0.55
CA GLN A 35 -0.89 13.01 -0.28
C GLN A 35 -1.17 14.53 -0.13
N PRO A 36 -0.11 15.36 -0.07
CA PRO A 36 -0.25 16.81 0.06
C PRO A 36 -0.87 17.49 -1.16
N THR A 37 -0.93 16.80 -2.31
CA THR A 37 -1.62 17.27 -3.53
C THR A 37 -3.13 17.32 -3.40
N GLY A 38 -3.68 16.80 -2.30
CA GLY A 38 -5.09 16.91 -1.96
C GLY A 38 -5.70 15.57 -1.58
N TYR A 39 -6.61 15.64 -0.63
CA TYR A 39 -7.31 14.49 -0.08
C TYR A 39 -8.32 13.91 -1.09
N HIS A 40 -8.18 12.64 -1.43
CA HIS A 40 -9.09 11.93 -2.33
C HIS A 40 -10.34 11.41 -1.58
N SER A 41 -11.24 12.32 -1.20
CA SER A 41 -12.52 11.99 -0.54
C SER A 41 -13.51 11.20 -1.42
N ASN A 42 -13.27 11.15 -2.74
CA ASN A 42 -14.12 10.46 -3.69
C ASN A 42 -13.51 9.10 -4.08
N PRO A 43 -14.24 7.98 -3.89
CA PRO A 43 -13.75 6.65 -4.24
C PRO A 43 -13.25 6.53 -5.68
N ARG A 44 -13.91 7.23 -6.62
CA ARG A 44 -13.56 7.22 -8.04
C ARG A 44 -12.25 7.95 -8.31
N LYS A 45 -11.99 9.06 -7.59
CA LYS A 45 -10.71 9.78 -7.71
C LYS A 45 -9.55 8.94 -7.17
N LEU A 46 -9.73 8.33 -5.99
CA LEU A 46 -8.74 7.44 -5.40
C LEU A 46 -8.47 6.23 -6.29
N TYR A 47 -9.52 5.60 -6.82
CA TYR A 47 -9.40 4.48 -7.76
C TYR A 47 -8.63 4.83 -9.03
N ASN A 48 -8.92 5.99 -9.63
CA ASN A 48 -8.19 6.45 -10.81
C ASN A 48 -6.71 6.70 -10.48
N ALA A 49 -6.40 7.35 -9.36
CA ALA A 49 -5.02 7.57 -8.94
C ALA A 49 -4.25 6.25 -8.72
N ILE A 50 -4.91 5.24 -8.14
CA ILE A 50 -4.36 3.88 -8.00
C ILE A 50 -4.05 3.28 -9.37
N LYS A 51 -4.98 3.38 -10.32
CA LYS A 51 -4.83 2.86 -11.67
C LYS A 51 -3.71 3.57 -12.44
N ASP A 52 -3.60 4.88 -12.30
CA ASP A 52 -2.56 5.71 -12.95
C ASP A 52 -1.15 5.35 -12.45
N LYS A 53 -1.05 4.83 -11.21
CA LYS A 53 0.18 4.28 -10.64
C LYS A 53 0.47 2.82 -11.06
N GLY A 54 -0.43 2.20 -11.83
CA GLY A 54 -0.27 0.84 -12.36
C GLY A 54 -0.80 -0.28 -11.45
N TYR A 55 -1.41 0.05 -10.30
CA TYR A 55 -1.98 -0.95 -9.40
C TYR A 55 -3.36 -1.41 -9.88
N LYS A 56 -3.64 -2.71 -9.69
CA LYS A 56 -4.89 -3.35 -10.13
C LYS A 56 -5.67 -3.87 -8.94
N PHE A 57 -6.40 -2.98 -8.27
CA PHE A 57 -7.31 -3.36 -7.20
C PHE A 57 -8.77 -3.33 -7.66
N PRO A 58 -9.65 -4.17 -7.07
CA PRO A 58 -11.09 -4.06 -7.30
C PRO A 58 -11.63 -2.72 -6.80
N TYR A 59 -12.44 -2.04 -7.61
CA TYR A 59 -13.08 -0.78 -7.20
C TYR A 59 -13.86 -0.90 -5.89
N LYS A 60 -14.53 -2.05 -5.67
CA LYS A 60 -15.26 -2.35 -4.44
C LYS A 60 -14.37 -2.24 -3.18
N LYS A 61 -13.17 -2.83 -3.22
CA LYS A 61 -12.21 -2.81 -2.11
C LYS A 61 -11.71 -1.39 -1.81
N VAL A 62 -11.42 -0.60 -2.86
CA VAL A 62 -11.02 0.81 -2.71
C VAL A 62 -12.13 1.64 -2.08
N ARG A 63 -13.39 1.41 -2.51
CA ARG A 63 -14.57 2.08 -1.94
C ARG A 63 -14.79 1.73 -0.47
N GLU A 64 -14.70 0.45 -0.13
CA GLU A 64 -14.83 -0.03 1.26
C GLU A 64 -13.74 0.55 2.16
N TRP A 65 -12.49 0.55 1.69
CA TRP A 65 -11.38 1.15 2.42
C TRP A 65 -11.62 2.64 2.71
N LEU A 66 -12.07 3.39 1.70
CA LEU A 66 -12.34 4.82 1.86
C LEU A 66 -13.52 5.10 2.81
N HIS A 67 -14.55 4.26 2.77
CA HIS A 67 -15.65 4.36 3.71
C HIS A 67 -15.17 4.14 5.15
N ASN A 68 -14.36 3.10 5.38
CA ASN A 68 -13.80 2.82 6.69
C ASN A 68 -12.90 3.97 7.20
N GLN A 69 -12.13 4.61 6.32
CA GLN A 69 -11.35 5.80 6.68
C GLN A 69 -12.25 6.96 7.09
N ASN A 70 -13.32 7.22 6.35
CA ASN A 70 -14.26 8.29 6.69
C ASN A 70 -14.95 8.04 8.04
N GLU A 71 -15.37 6.81 8.30
CA GLU A 71 -15.96 6.45 9.60
C GLU A 71 -14.94 6.61 10.72
N TRP A 72 -13.70 6.14 10.51
CA TRP A 72 -12.63 6.34 11.49
C TRP A 72 -12.38 7.82 11.76
N GLN A 73 -12.35 8.69 10.74
CA GLN A 73 -12.16 10.12 10.94
C GLN A 73 -13.30 10.81 11.69
N LYS A 74 -14.55 10.32 11.56
CA LYS A 74 -15.71 10.86 12.30
C LYS A 74 -15.73 10.43 13.76
N TYR A 75 -15.39 9.17 14.02
CA TYR A 75 -15.51 8.57 15.36
C TYR A 75 -14.18 8.42 16.07
N ALA A 76 -13.07 8.84 15.46
CA ALA A 76 -11.77 8.82 16.09
C ALA A 76 -11.84 9.65 17.37
N PRO A 77 -11.34 9.13 18.50
CA PRO A 77 -11.26 9.90 19.72
C PRO A 77 -10.42 11.15 19.45
N SER A 78 -10.88 12.28 19.97
CA SER A 78 -10.14 13.53 19.84
C SER A 78 -8.73 13.34 20.40
N PRO A 79 -7.67 13.80 19.71
CA PRO A 79 -6.32 13.65 20.21
C PRO A 79 -6.22 14.40 21.55
N LYS A 80 -5.79 13.68 22.59
CA LYS A 80 -5.78 14.15 23.99
C LYS A 80 -4.96 15.44 24.19
N ASP A 81 -4.01 15.69 23.30
CA ASP A 81 -3.02 16.78 23.41
C ASP A 81 -3.19 17.86 22.32
N THR A 82 -4.38 18.00 21.73
CA THR A 82 -4.61 19.05 20.73
C THR A 82 -4.68 20.41 21.46
N PRO A 83 -3.74 21.36 21.22
CA PRO A 83 -3.80 22.67 21.85
C PRO A 83 -5.09 23.38 21.41
N ARG A 84 -5.77 24.02 22.37
CA ARG A 84 -7.00 24.80 22.14
C ARG A 84 -6.73 26.07 21.37
#